data_AF-A0A1R3S037-F1
#
_entry.id   AF-A0A1R3S037-F1
#
_cell.length_a   1.000
_cell.length_b   1.000
_cell.length_c   1.000
_cell.angle_alpha   90.00
_cell.angle_beta   90.00
_cell.angle_gamma   90.00
#
_symmetry.space_group_name_H-M   'P 1'
#
loop_
_entity.id
_entity.type
_entity.pdbx_description
1 polymer ?
#
loop_
_entity_poly.entity_id
_entity_poly.type
_entity_poly.pdbx_seq_one_letter_code
_entity_poly.pdbx_strand_id
1 'polypeptide(L)'
;MKLFNLFVLWCSVLFTHVLADNESVGYEIIYLYYVYKMQYDADVDKTIAVGCVSSEANHMCYFSEFAKYIMENDWRNVYKPSQGDRTTTPGDDQLKAIKANMPASASYVTSNVFPEVVTLESFPEIFTRAQHAANTALETGDVEQDTIKGALDNIKMVKQIRFRKLIPYELKAVEDVLTEAGADYIMSDANGVDYQKTLDALDSAEYDGEITDEQCETWKAALEDFSENLVDNLSTLAELPAHDQGHINILRATTTCINQTTEYYDSSSESSSGDSSLKAPSHCEEPDIEFGSGSGSE
;
A
#
# COMPACT_ATOMS: atom_id res chain seq x y z
N MET A 1 19.96 40.28 5.22
CA MET A 1 18.99 39.29 5.70
C MET A 1 19.53 38.68 6.98
N LYS A 2 18.73 38.59 8.05
CA LYS A 2 19.20 38.14 9.36
C LYS A 2 19.50 36.63 9.32
N LEU A 3 20.57 36.20 10.00
CA LEU A 3 20.94 34.78 10.21
C LEU A 3 19.76 33.89 10.61
N PHE A 4 18.78 34.46 11.33
CA PHE A 4 17.52 33.82 11.69
C PHE A 4 16.70 33.35 10.48
N ASN A 5 16.62 34.14 9.41
CA ASN A 5 15.86 33.76 8.21
C ASN A 5 16.57 32.64 7.44
N LEU A 6 17.89 32.54 7.55
CA LEU A 6 18.68 31.47 6.92
C LEU A 6 18.54 30.16 7.70
N PHE A 7 18.42 30.24 9.03
CA PHE A 7 18.10 29.09 9.90
C PHE A 7 16.67 28.59 9.71
N VAL A 8 15.69 29.49 9.58
CA VAL A 8 14.30 29.12 9.25
C VAL A 8 14.22 28.51 7.86
N LEU A 9 14.96 29.04 6.88
CA LEU A 9 15.06 28.44 5.54
C LEU A 9 15.70 27.03 5.59
N TRP A 10 16.73 26.86 6.41
CA TRP A 10 17.39 25.57 6.66
C TRP A 10 16.45 24.57 7.34
N CYS A 11 15.66 25.00 8.34
CA CYS A 11 14.65 24.17 8.97
C CYS A 11 13.55 23.80 7.97
N SER A 12 13.06 24.73 7.14
CA SER A 12 12.04 24.42 6.11
C SER A 12 12.54 23.49 5.01
N VAL A 13 13.84 23.47 4.71
CA VAL A 13 14.42 22.50 3.77
C VAL A 13 14.72 21.15 4.46
N LEU A 14 15.01 21.14 5.76
CA LEU A 14 15.23 19.90 6.52
C LEU A 14 13.95 19.13 6.85
N PHE A 15 12.76 19.73 6.70
CA PHE A 15 11.49 19.02 6.78
C PHE A 15 11.09 18.31 5.46
N THR A 16 11.95 18.27 4.45
CA THR A 16 11.65 17.64 3.14
C THR A 16 11.82 16.12 3.12
N HIS A 17 12.10 15.49 4.24
CA HIS A 17 12.20 14.05 4.29
C HIS A 17 11.16 13.55 5.26
N VAL A 18 10.14 12.90 4.70
CA VAL A 18 9.67 11.60 5.14
C VAL A 18 8.44 11.25 4.27
N LEU A 19 8.72 10.69 3.09
CA LEU A 19 7.92 9.57 2.55
C LEU A 19 8.04 8.33 3.46
N ALA A 20 8.70 8.43 4.61
CA ALA A 20 8.87 7.37 5.59
C ALA A 20 7.66 7.35 6.56
N ASP A 21 6.55 6.78 6.09
CA ASP A 21 5.62 6.26 7.08
C ASP A 21 6.28 5.07 7.78
N ASN A 22 7.00 5.34 8.87
CA ASN A 22 7.69 4.31 9.64
C ASN A 22 6.70 3.21 10.09
N GLU A 23 5.40 3.50 10.17
CA GLU A 23 4.41 2.48 10.50
C GLU A 23 4.28 1.43 9.37
N SER A 24 4.39 1.83 8.09
CA SER A 24 4.29 0.93 6.95
C SER A 24 5.58 0.16 6.67
N VAL A 25 6.74 0.73 7.06
CA VAL A 25 8.07 0.20 6.73
C VAL A 25 8.25 -1.26 7.14
N GLY A 26 7.71 -1.67 8.29
CA GLY A 26 7.76 -3.06 8.74
C GLY A 26 7.03 -4.02 7.80
N TYR A 27 5.84 -3.64 7.34
CA TYR A 27 5.02 -4.45 6.43
C TYR A 27 5.61 -4.50 5.03
N GLU A 28 6.18 -3.40 4.55
CA GLU A 28 6.88 -3.33 3.26
C GLU A 28 8.07 -4.29 3.21
N ILE A 29 8.90 -4.36 4.26
CA ILE A 29 9.99 -5.34 4.32
C ILE A 29 9.48 -6.78 4.28
N ILE A 30 8.42 -7.08 5.03
CA ILE A 30 7.84 -8.42 5.06
C ILE A 30 7.25 -8.77 3.68
N TYR A 31 6.55 -7.85 3.03
CA TYR A 31 6.06 -8.01 1.66
C TYR A 31 7.22 -8.32 0.69
N LEU A 32 8.28 -7.50 0.69
CA LEU A 32 9.44 -7.72 -0.19
C LEU A 32 10.13 -9.07 0.07
N TYR A 33 10.16 -9.53 1.32
CA TYR A 33 10.65 -10.86 1.66
C TYR A 33 9.77 -11.96 1.06
N TYR A 34 8.45 -11.84 1.13
CA TYR A 34 7.56 -12.82 0.52
C TYR A 34 7.72 -12.86 -0.99
N VAL A 35 7.88 -11.72 -1.67
CA VAL A 35 8.17 -11.70 -3.12
C VAL A 35 9.50 -12.40 -3.43
N TYR A 36 10.55 -12.14 -2.65
CA TYR A 36 11.81 -12.88 -2.76
C TYR A 36 11.61 -14.40 -2.57
N LYS A 37 10.83 -14.79 -1.56
CA LYS A 37 10.49 -16.19 -1.28
C LYS A 37 9.71 -16.83 -2.44
N MET A 38 8.79 -16.12 -3.08
CA MET A 38 8.09 -16.61 -4.28
C MET A 38 9.09 -16.93 -5.40
N GLN A 39 10.02 -16.02 -5.70
CA GLN A 39 11.05 -16.26 -6.72
C GLN A 39 11.99 -17.41 -6.35
N TYR A 40 12.26 -17.58 -5.06
CA TYR A 40 13.05 -18.70 -4.55
C TYR A 40 12.32 -20.04 -4.71
N ASP A 41 11.08 -20.12 -4.24
CA ASP A 41 10.25 -21.33 -4.27
C ASP A 41 9.92 -21.75 -5.71
N ALA A 42 9.67 -20.79 -6.60
CA ALA A 42 9.43 -21.02 -8.03
C ALA A 42 10.69 -21.37 -8.84
N ASP A 43 11.88 -21.38 -8.21
CA ASP A 43 13.19 -21.57 -8.84
C ASP A 43 13.45 -20.67 -10.08
N VAL A 44 12.98 -19.43 -10.04
CA VAL A 44 13.23 -18.43 -11.10
C VAL A 44 14.43 -17.55 -10.78
N ASP A 45 14.83 -16.69 -11.73
CA ASP A 45 15.84 -15.67 -11.48
C ASP A 45 15.39 -14.70 -10.37
N LYS A 46 16.25 -14.50 -9.39
CA LYS A 46 15.98 -13.67 -8.21
C LYS A 46 16.29 -12.23 -8.60
N THR A 47 15.25 -11.42 -8.79
CA THR A 47 15.40 -10.02 -9.20
C THR A 47 15.41 -9.07 -8.01
N ILE A 48 14.83 -9.50 -6.88
CA ILE A 48 14.96 -8.82 -5.58
C ILE A 48 16.14 -9.42 -4.83
N ALA A 49 17.04 -8.56 -4.33
CA ALA A 49 18.12 -8.93 -3.42
C ALA A 49 18.93 -10.16 -3.91
N VAL A 50 19.70 -9.95 -4.99
CA VAL A 50 20.52 -10.95 -5.70
C VAL A 50 21.60 -11.58 -4.80
N GLY A 51 21.25 -12.54 -3.95
CA GLY A 51 22.21 -13.17 -3.06
C GLY A 51 21.69 -14.36 -2.27
N CYS A 52 21.77 -15.55 -2.87
CA CYS A 52 21.89 -16.79 -2.10
C CYS A 52 22.77 -17.77 -2.87
N VAL A 53 24.10 -17.60 -2.78
CA VAL A 53 25.04 -18.60 -3.29
C VAL A 53 25.90 -19.07 -2.12
N SER A 54 25.88 -20.38 -1.91
CA SER A 54 26.59 -21.08 -0.85
C SER A 54 28.10 -21.10 -1.09
N SER A 55 28.76 -19.95 -1.04
CA SER A 55 30.21 -19.89 -0.82
C SER A 55 30.59 -18.44 -0.49
N GLU A 56 30.75 -18.19 0.81
CA GLU A 56 31.48 -17.04 1.35
C GLU A 56 30.83 -15.65 1.14
N ALA A 57 30.18 -15.19 2.22
CA ALA A 57 30.03 -13.80 2.67
C ALA A 57 28.74 -12.99 2.41
N ASN A 58 27.68 -13.50 1.76
CA ASN A 58 26.36 -12.82 1.75
C ASN A 58 25.20 -13.83 1.71
N HIS A 59 24.76 -14.28 2.89
CA HIS A 59 23.63 -15.21 3.07
C HIS A 59 22.37 -14.44 3.47
N MET A 60 21.29 -14.56 2.68
CA MET A 60 19.95 -14.06 3.02
C MET A 60 18.93 -15.20 3.01
N CYS A 61 19.22 -16.25 3.79
CA CYS A 61 18.31 -17.40 3.88
C CYS A 61 17.16 -17.12 4.86
N TYR A 62 17.35 -16.17 5.77
CA TYR A 62 16.38 -15.83 6.81
C TYR A 62 15.90 -14.39 6.67
N PHE A 63 14.66 -14.15 7.12
CA PHE A 63 14.08 -12.81 7.15
C PHE A 63 14.99 -11.76 7.77
N SER A 64 15.58 -12.03 8.94
CA SER A 64 16.48 -11.08 9.61
C SER A 64 17.73 -10.71 8.80
N GLU A 65 18.19 -11.60 7.91
CA GLU A 65 19.34 -11.36 7.04
C GLU A 65 18.94 -10.52 5.84
N PHE A 66 17.82 -10.88 5.20
CA PHE A 66 17.19 -10.08 4.14
C PHE A 66 16.90 -8.65 4.62
N ALA A 67 16.26 -8.53 5.79
CA ALA A 67 15.98 -7.28 6.47
C ALA A 67 17.29 -6.48 6.66
N LYS A 68 18.32 -7.05 7.28
CA LYS A 68 19.61 -6.36 7.45
C LYS A 68 20.31 -5.96 6.15
N TYR A 69 20.06 -6.71 5.08
CA TYR A 69 20.65 -6.44 3.77
C TYR A 69 20.01 -5.22 3.10
N ILE A 70 18.68 -5.09 3.15
CA ILE A 70 17.99 -3.95 2.52
C ILE A 70 17.91 -2.71 3.43
N MET A 71 18.27 -2.81 4.71
CA MET A 71 18.26 -1.69 5.66
C MET A 71 19.46 -0.75 5.51
N GLU A 72 19.22 0.55 5.66
CA GLU A 72 20.30 1.53 5.81
C GLU A 72 21.11 1.33 7.10
N ASN A 73 22.35 1.86 7.13
CA ASN A 73 23.29 1.65 8.22
C ASN A 73 22.74 2.04 9.61
N ASP A 74 22.01 3.16 9.71
CA ASP A 74 21.49 3.63 10.99
C ASP A 74 20.46 2.65 11.58
N TRP A 75 19.58 2.12 10.73
CA TRP A 75 18.62 1.11 11.14
C TRP A 75 19.29 -0.26 11.39
N ARG A 76 20.23 -0.66 10.52
CA ARG A 76 21.01 -1.91 10.65
C ARG A 76 21.73 -2.00 12.01
N ASN A 77 22.19 -0.88 12.55
CA ASN A 77 22.89 -0.82 13.84
C ASN A 77 21.98 -1.07 15.04
N VAL A 78 20.68 -0.78 14.92
CA VAL A 78 19.69 -0.93 16.00
C VAL A 78 18.81 -2.16 15.85
N TYR A 79 18.60 -2.68 14.63
CA TYR A 79 17.85 -3.91 14.41
C TYR A 79 18.62 -5.16 14.85
N LYS A 80 18.28 -5.69 16.04
CA LYS A 80 18.92 -6.85 16.67
C LYS A 80 17.88 -7.93 17.04
N PRO A 81 17.35 -8.65 16.04
CA PRO A 81 16.39 -9.72 16.29
C PRO A 81 17.01 -10.85 17.11
N SER A 82 16.16 -11.55 17.87
CA SER A 82 16.56 -12.69 18.69
C SER A 82 16.98 -13.87 17.81
N GLN A 83 17.64 -14.87 18.39
CA GLN A 83 18.01 -16.08 17.64
C GLN A 83 16.78 -16.86 17.14
N GLY A 84 15.67 -16.83 17.89
CA GLY A 84 14.41 -17.48 17.51
C GLY A 84 13.70 -16.82 16.33
N ASP A 85 13.98 -15.54 16.08
CA ASP A 85 13.38 -14.80 14.96
C ASP A 85 13.99 -15.20 13.60
N ARG A 86 15.02 -16.07 13.60
CA ARG A 86 15.76 -16.50 12.41
C ARG A 86 15.32 -17.87 11.88
N THR A 87 14.24 -18.46 12.38
CA THR A 87 13.94 -19.87 12.10
C THR A 87 12.65 -20.12 11.30
N THR A 88 11.87 -19.10 10.95
CA THR A 88 10.56 -19.25 10.30
C THR A 88 10.26 -18.13 9.28
N THR A 89 9.23 -18.37 8.44
CA THR A 89 8.53 -17.35 7.68
C THR A 89 8.15 -16.17 8.60
N PRO A 90 8.36 -14.90 8.18
CA PRO A 90 8.06 -13.74 9.01
C PRO A 90 6.55 -13.57 9.25
N GLY A 91 6.20 -13.22 10.48
CA GLY A 91 4.84 -12.86 10.88
C GLY A 91 4.82 -11.76 11.95
N ASP A 92 3.79 -11.76 12.79
CA ASP A 92 3.54 -10.70 13.79
C ASP A 92 4.72 -10.45 14.74
N ASP A 93 5.44 -11.51 15.14
CA ASP A 93 6.60 -11.39 16.03
C ASP A 93 7.76 -10.65 15.34
N GLN A 94 8.01 -10.93 14.06
CA GLN A 94 9.02 -10.22 13.27
C GLN A 94 8.64 -8.76 13.04
N LEU A 95 7.36 -8.51 12.77
CA LEU A 95 6.83 -7.15 12.66
C LEU A 95 7.00 -6.37 13.97
N LYS A 96 6.66 -6.98 15.10
CA LYS A 96 6.84 -6.39 16.44
C LYS A 96 8.31 -6.09 16.73
N ALA A 97 9.21 -7.02 16.37
CA ALA A 97 10.65 -6.83 16.52
C ALA A 97 11.17 -5.68 15.64
N ILE A 98 10.70 -5.56 14.40
CA ILE A 98 11.03 -4.44 13.52
C ILE A 98 10.56 -3.12 14.11
N LYS A 99 9.27 -3.01 14.43
CA LYS A 99 8.66 -1.77 14.95
C LYS A 99 9.32 -1.32 16.25
N ALA A 100 9.66 -2.24 17.15
CA ALA A 100 10.33 -1.91 18.41
C ALA A 100 11.75 -1.34 18.25
N ASN A 101 12.44 -1.69 17.15
CA ASN A 101 13.81 -1.25 16.89
C ASN A 101 13.90 -0.18 15.80
N MET A 102 12.76 0.32 15.31
CA MET A 102 12.75 1.27 14.21
C MET A 102 13.14 2.68 14.69
N PRO A 103 14.13 3.33 14.05
CA PRO A 103 14.47 4.71 14.34
C PRO A 103 13.35 5.66 13.91
N ALA A 104 13.39 6.91 14.39
CA ALA A 104 12.40 7.94 14.05
C ALA A 104 12.40 8.33 12.56
N SER A 105 13.43 7.97 11.81
CA SER A 105 13.49 8.08 10.35
C SER A 105 14.15 6.81 9.81
N ALA A 106 13.36 5.93 9.20
CA ALA A 106 13.85 4.67 8.64
C ALA A 106 13.59 4.62 7.13
N SER A 107 14.58 4.18 6.36
CA SER A 107 14.49 3.94 4.92
C SER A 107 15.29 2.70 4.52
N TYR A 108 15.00 2.19 3.33
CA TYR A 108 15.76 1.10 2.71
C TYR A 108 16.90 1.65 1.88
N VAL A 109 17.96 0.85 1.77
CA VAL A 109 18.95 1.01 0.70
C VAL A 109 18.30 0.54 -0.59
N THR A 110 17.68 1.46 -1.34
CA THR A 110 16.91 1.14 -2.55
C THR A 110 17.73 0.34 -3.57
N SER A 111 19.03 0.62 -3.68
CA SER A 111 19.96 -0.11 -4.56
C SER A 111 20.16 -1.58 -4.17
N ASN A 112 19.92 -1.97 -2.92
CA ASN A 112 19.98 -3.36 -2.48
C ASN A 112 18.67 -4.10 -2.79
N VAL A 113 17.55 -3.38 -2.90
CA VAL A 113 16.28 -3.96 -3.36
C VAL A 113 16.32 -4.13 -4.87
N PHE A 114 16.63 -3.04 -5.59
CA PHE A 114 16.80 -3.01 -7.05
C PHE A 114 18.01 -2.13 -7.40
N PRO A 115 19.09 -2.68 -7.99
CA PRO A 115 20.33 -1.94 -8.26
C PRO A 115 20.17 -0.67 -9.12
N GLU A 116 19.16 -0.64 -9.98
CA GLU A 116 18.91 0.51 -10.87
C GLU A 116 18.06 1.61 -10.22
N VAL A 117 17.48 1.35 -9.04
CA VAL A 117 16.69 2.34 -8.29
C VAL A 117 17.62 3.14 -7.40
N VAL A 118 18.07 4.29 -7.92
CA VAL A 118 19.10 5.14 -7.29
C VAL A 118 18.57 6.38 -6.58
N THR A 119 17.28 6.71 -6.70
CA THR A 119 16.67 7.88 -6.06
C THR A 119 15.44 7.52 -5.23
N LEU A 120 15.15 8.35 -4.22
CA LEU A 120 13.96 8.25 -3.36
C LEU A 120 12.64 8.54 -4.11
N GLU A 121 12.69 9.35 -5.18
CA GLU A 121 11.53 9.62 -6.04
C GLU A 121 11.04 8.37 -6.80
N SER A 122 11.91 7.36 -6.93
CA SER A 122 11.60 6.05 -7.53
C SER A 122 10.98 5.05 -6.53
N PHE A 123 10.56 5.47 -5.33
CA PHE A 123 9.98 4.53 -4.36
C PHE A 123 8.73 3.78 -4.86
N PRO A 124 7.80 4.39 -5.62
CA PRO A 124 6.71 3.66 -6.27
C PRO A 124 7.22 2.55 -7.22
N GLU A 125 8.37 2.78 -7.87
CA GLU A 125 9.01 1.83 -8.78
C GLU A 125 9.44 0.54 -8.06
N ILE A 126 9.73 0.61 -6.75
CA ILE A 126 10.04 -0.57 -5.94
C ILE A 126 8.84 -1.52 -5.93
N PHE A 127 7.62 -1.02 -5.71
CA PHE A 127 6.41 -1.84 -5.72
C PHE A 127 6.09 -2.38 -7.11
N THR A 128 6.24 -1.57 -8.16
CA THR A 128 6.07 -2.04 -9.55
C THR A 128 7.05 -3.15 -9.92
N ARG A 129 8.32 -3.03 -9.53
CA ARG A 129 9.32 -4.06 -9.80
C ARG A 129 9.10 -5.31 -8.94
N ALA A 130 8.67 -5.14 -7.69
CA ALA A 130 8.31 -6.26 -6.81
C ALA A 130 7.09 -7.02 -7.35
N GLN A 131 6.10 -6.32 -7.87
CA GLN A 131 4.99 -6.93 -8.59
C GLN A 131 5.45 -7.75 -9.79
N HIS A 132 6.30 -7.19 -10.65
CA HIS A 132 6.80 -7.93 -11.81
C HIS A 132 7.58 -9.18 -11.40
N ALA A 133 8.38 -9.09 -10.33
CA ALA A 133 9.07 -10.21 -9.72
C ALA A 133 8.10 -11.31 -9.21
N ALA A 134 7.03 -10.90 -8.53
CA ALA A 134 5.98 -11.79 -8.05
C ALA A 134 5.25 -12.49 -9.19
N ASN A 135 4.79 -11.74 -10.21
CA ASN A 135 4.12 -12.30 -11.39
C ASN A 135 5.00 -13.32 -12.10
N THR A 136 6.29 -13.01 -12.30
CA THR A 136 7.23 -13.94 -12.93
C THR A 136 7.29 -15.26 -12.16
N ALA A 137 7.31 -15.21 -10.83
CA ALA A 137 7.32 -16.42 -9.99
C ALA A 137 5.99 -17.19 -10.08
N LEU A 138 4.86 -16.49 -9.99
CA LEU A 138 3.50 -17.06 -10.03
C LEU A 138 3.15 -17.68 -11.40
N GLU A 139 3.66 -17.11 -12.49
CA GLU A 139 3.45 -17.63 -13.85
C GLU A 139 4.30 -18.87 -14.15
N THR A 140 5.45 -19.04 -13.48
CA THR A 140 6.47 -20.01 -13.87
C THR A 140 6.58 -21.22 -12.95
N GLY A 141 6.27 -21.08 -11.65
CA GLY A 141 6.58 -22.12 -10.66
C GLY A 141 5.49 -22.40 -9.65
N ASP A 142 5.71 -23.44 -8.84
CA ASP A 142 4.84 -23.83 -7.72
C ASP A 142 5.18 -22.95 -6.50
N VAL A 143 4.38 -21.90 -6.31
CA VAL A 143 4.46 -21.04 -5.12
C VAL A 143 3.44 -21.50 -4.08
N GLU A 144 3.87 -21.68 -2.84
CA GLU A 144 2.98 -22.07 -1.74
C GLU A 144 1.91 -21.00 -1.47
N GLN A 145 0.65 -21.43 -1.27
CA GLN A 145 -0.48 -20.52 -0.97
C GLN A 145 -0.24 -19.63 0.25
N ASP A 146 0.41 -20.14 1.29
CA ASP A 146 0.74 -19.37 2.49
C ASP A 146 1.74 -18.24 2.18
N THR A 147 2.61 -18.43 1.18
CA THR A 147 3.54 -17.39 0.69
C THR A 147 2.79 -16.29 -0.04
N ILE A 148 1.81 -16.65 -0.88
CA ILE A 148 0.94 -15.71 -1.59
C ILE A 148 0.10 -14.90 -0.61
N LYS A 149 -0.57 -15.59 0.32
CA LYS A 149 -1.34 -14.97 1.39
C LYS A 149 -0.49 -14.04 2.24
N GLY A 150 0.71 -14.47 2.63
CA GLY A 150 1.63 -13.65 3.41
C GLY A 150 2.04 -12.36 2.69
N ALA A 151 2.31 -12.42 1.38
CA ALA A 151 2.53 -11.22 0.58
C ALA A 151 1.29 -10.32 0.56
N LEU A 152 0.12 -10.90 0.30
CA LEU A 152 -1.15 -10.19 0.16
C LEU A 152 -1.55 -9.46 1.44
N ASP A 153 -1.49 -10.12 2.59
CA ASP A 153 -1.85 -9.56 3.89
C ASP A 153 -0.94 -8.37 4.24
N ASN A 154 0.36 -8.46 3.94
CA ASN A 154 1.30 -7.38 4.22
C ASN A 154 1.13 -6.20 3.26
N ILE A 155 0.95 -6.42 1.96
CA ILE A 155 0.76 -5.31 1.00
C ILE A 155 -0.58 -4.59 1.22
N LYS A 156 -1.64 -5.30 1.64
CA LYS A 156 -2.91 -4.70 2.08
C LYS A 156 -2.72 -3.77 3.27
N MET A 157 -1.91 -4.19 4.25
CA MET A 157 -1.60 -3.36 5.41
C MET A 157 -0.73 -2.14 5.05
N VAL A 158 0.21 -2.28 4.09
CA VAL A 158 0.93 -1.13 3.52
C VAL A 158 -0.04 -0.14 2.90
N LYS A 159 -0.97 -0.60 2.04
CA LYS A 159 -2.00 0.26 1.42
C LYS A 159 -2.80 0.99 2.49
N GLN A 160 -3.30 0.28 3.51
CA GLN A 160 -4.10 0.87 4.59
C GLN A 160 -3.33 1.97 5.35
N ILE A 161 -2.10 1.72 5.78
CA ILE A 161 -1.31 2.68 6.56
C ILE A 161 -0.97 3.90 5.69
N ARG A 162 -0.53 3.67 4.45
CA ARG A 162 -0.19 4.74 3.51
C ARG A 162 -1.41 5.60 3.18
N PHE A 163 -2.60 5.00 3.12
CA PHE A 163 -3.87 5.69 2.85
C PHE A 163 -4.27 6.65 3.98
N ARG A 164 -3.91 6.38 5.23
CA ARG A 164 -4.23 7.27 6.37
C ARG A 164 -3.69 8.70 6.20
N LYS A 165 -2.62 8.86 5.42
CA LYS A 165 -2.07 10.19 5.08
C LYS A 165 -2.97 10.98 4.14
N LEU A 166 -3.82 10.29 3.39
CA LEU A 166 -4.73 10.88 2.41
C LEU A 166 -6.15 11.10 2.90
N ILE A 167 -6.52 10.59 4.09
CA ILE A 167 -7.86 10.78 4.68
C ILE A 167 -8.31 12.26 4.66
N PRO A 168 -7.47 13.25 5.03
CA PRO A 168 -7.91 14.65 4.96
C PRO A 168 -8.25 15.12 3.53
N TYR A 169 -7.58 14.57 2.52
CA TYR A 169 -7.83 14.89 1.12
C TYR A 169 -9.05 14.15 0.58
N GLU A 170 -9.25 12.91 1.01
CA GLU A 170 -10.48 12.14 0.73
C GLU A 170 -11.70 12.87 1.28
N LEU A 171 -11.69 13.28 2.55
CA LEU A 171 -12.81 13.99 3.16
C LEU A 171 -13.14 15.27 2.38
N LYS A 172 -12.14 16.10 2.08
CA LYS A 172 -12.34 17.32 1.29
C LYS A 172 -12.90 17.01 -0.10
N ALA A 173 -12.39 15.98 -0.76
CA ALA A 173 -12.85 15.61 -2.10
C ALA A 173 -14.29 15.10 -2.08
N VAL A 174 -14.68 14.32 -1.07
CA VAL A 174 -16.06 13.85 -0.89
C VAL A 174 -16.99 15.01 -0.55
N GLU A 175 -16.57 15.96 0.29
CA GLU A 175 -17.30 17.20 0.55
C GLU A 175 -17.51 18.02 -0.75
N ASP A 176 -16.48 18.13 -1.58
CA ASP A 176 -16.55 18.83 -2.87
C ASP A 176 -17.52 18.15 -3.86
N VAL A 177 -17.56 16.81 -3.87
CA VAL A 177 -18.48 16.02 -4.71
C VAL A 177 -19.94 16.15 -4.24
N LEU A 178 -20.18 16.09 -2.93
CA LEU A 178 -21.52 16.12 -2.35
C LEU A 178 -22.10 17.52 -2.19
N THR A 179 -21.27 18.57 -2.33
CA THR A 179 -21.58 19.96 -1.99
C THR A 179 -21.82 20.19 -0.48
N GLU A 180 -21.84 21.46 -0.05
CA GLU A 180 -22.00 21.84 1.37
C GLU A 180 -23.26 21.25 2.02
N ALA A 181 -24.34 21.00 1.26
CA ALA A 181 -25.57 20.42 1.77
C ALA A 181 -25.52 18.89 1.93
N GLY A 182 -24.73 18.18 1.12
CA GLY A 182 -24.56 16.73 1.24
C GLY A 182 -23.48 16.34 2.26
N ALA A 183 -22.57 17.27 2.56
CA ALA A 183 -21.46 17.06 3.49
C ALA A 183 -21.90 16.67 4.92
N ASP A 184 -23.05 17.16 5.38
CA ASP A 184 -23.60 16.84 6.72
C ASP A 184 -23.91 15.35 6.91
N TYR A 185 -24.04 14.59 5.82
CA TYR A 185 -24.34 13.16 5.84
C TYR A 185 -23.10 12.27 5.71
N ILE A 186 -21.91 12.85 5.54
CA ILE A 186 -20.65 12.08 5.43
C ILE A 186 -20.33 11.39 6.75
N MET A 187 -20.30 10.06 6.72
CA MET A 187 -19.88 9.23 7.84
C MET A 187 -18.41 8.89 7.66
N SER A 188 -17.56 9.22 8.64
CA SER A 188 -16.13 8.93 8.59
C SER A 188 -15.58 8.45 9.93
N ASP A 189 -14.46 7.74 9.88
CA ASP A 189 -13.73 7.29 11.05
C ASP A 189 -12.21 7.53 10.90
N ALA A 190 -11.41 6.89 11.75
CA ALA A 190 -9.95 7.01 11.71
C ALA A 190 -9.29 6.40 10.45
N ASN A 191 -10.05 5.71 9.59
CA ASN A 191 -9.58 5.02 8.40
C ASN A 191 -10.05 5.68 7.09
N GLY A 192 -10.96 6.65 7.14
CA GLY A 192 -11.47 7.35 5.96
C GLY A 192 -12.98 7.54 6.00
N VAL A 193 -13.56 7.74 4.82
CA VAL A 193 -15.01 7.79 4.65
C VAL A 193 -15.60 6.38 4.71
N ASP A 194 -16.63 6.19 5.54
CA ASP A 194 -17.43 4.98 5.56
C ASP A 194 -18.54 5.14 4.51
N TYR A 195 -18.23 4.76 3.27
CA TYR A 195 -19.12 4.92 2.13
C TYR A 195 -20.47 4.23 2.37
N GLN A 196 -20.49 3.01 2.92
CA GLN A 196 -21.74 2.31 3.19
C GLN A 196 -22.60 3.09 4.20
N LYS A 197 -22.03 3.51 5.33
CA LYS A 197 -22.80 4.30 6.31
C LYS A 197 -23.21 5.66 5.76
N THR A 198 -22.42 6.25 4.87
CA THR A 198 -22.76 7.51 4.20
C THR A 198 -23.97 7.30 3.28
N LEU A 199 -23.98 6.24 2.48
CA LEU A 199 -25.14 5.87 1.66
C LEU A 199 -26.38 5.59 2.52
N ASP A 200 -26.24 4.86 3.63
CA ASP A 200 -27.34 4.58 4.56
C ASP A 200 -27.89 5.88 5.22
N ALA A 201 -27.03 6.85 5.47
CA ALA A 201 -27.41 8.16 6.02
C ALA A 201 -28.22 8.98 5.01
N LEU A 202 -27.85 8.93 3.72
CA LEU A 202 -28.60 9.56 2.65
C LEU A 202 -29.99 8.94 2.48
N ASP A 203 -30.09 7.61 2.48
CA ASP A 203 -31.38 6.90 2.40
C ASP A 203 -32.30 7.26 3.59
N SER A 204 -31.71 7.42 4.77
CA SER A 204 -32.46 7.84 5.97
C SER A 204 -32.96 9.28 5.86
N ALA A 205 -32.12 10.20 5.37
CA ALA A 205 -32.48 11.61 5.17
C ALA A 205 -33.59 11.79 4.11
N GLU A 206 -33.57 10.98 3.06
CA GLU A 206 -34.64 10.93 2.05
C GLU A 206 -35.94 10.41 2.66
N TYR A 207 -35.88 9.31 3.41
CA TYR A 207 -37.05 8.73 4.09
C TYR A 207 -37.71 9.71 5.06
N ASP A 208 -36.91 10.48 5.79
CA ASP A 208 -37.37 11.49 6.75
C ASP A 208 -37.82 12.80 6.06
N GLY A 209 -37.60 12.92 4.75
CA GLY A 209 -37.98 14.08 3.93
C GLY A 209 -37.09 15.31 4.15
N GLU A 210 -35.89 15.13 4.69
CA GLU A 210 -34.88 16.18 4.85
C GLU A 210 -34.25 16.58 3.51
N ILE A 211 -34.14 15.61 2.60
CA ILE A 211 -33.67 15.78 1.22
C ILE A 211 -34.69 15.21 0.23
N THR A 212 -34.61 15.61 -1.05
CA THR A 212 -35.46 15.04 -2.10
C THR A 212 -34.87 13.73 -2.65
N ASP A 213 -35.73 12.88 -3.21
CA ASP A 213 -35.35 11.68 -3.99
C ASP A 213 -34.30 12.02 -5.08
N GLU A 214 -34.50 13.11 -5.83
CA GLU A 214 -33.53 13.58 -6.85
C GLU A 214 -32.17 13.95 -6.25
N GLN A 215 -32.12 14.56 -5.06
CA GLN A 215 -30.87 14.88 -4.37
C GLN A 215 -30.18 13.61 -3.87
N CYS A 216 -30.94 12.69 -3.25
CA CYS A 216 -30.46 11.42 -2.75
C CYS A 216 -29.78 10.61 -3.87
N GLU A 217 -30.49 10.37 -4.98
CA GLU A 217 -29.98 9.61 -6.12
C GLU A 217 -28.76 10.29 -6.77
N THR A 218 -28.77 11.62 -6.90
CA THR A 218 -27.62 12.36 -7.45
C THR A 218 -26.37 12.21 -6.58
N TRP A 219 -26.53 12.33 -5.26
CA TRP A 219 -25.41 12.24 -4.32
C TRP A 219 -24.88 10.82 -4.15
N LYS A 220 -25.76 9.82 -4.16
CA LYS A 220 -25.36 8.40 -4.15
C LYS A 220 -24.57 8.06 -5.40
N ALA A 221 -25.07 8.42 -6.58
CA ALA A 221 -24.36 8.19 -7.84
C ALA A 221 -22.99 8.89 -7.87
N ALA A 222 -22.89 10.10 -7.32
CA ALA A 222 -21.62 10.83 -7.24
C ALA A 222 -20.63 10.20 -6.25
N LEU A 223 -21.10 9.68 -5.13
CA LEU A 223 -20.28 8.94 -4.16
C LEU A 223 -19.78 7.62 -4.72
N GLU A 224 -20.64 6.88 -5.41
CA GLU A 224 -20.30 5.61 -6.05
C GLU A 224 -19.19 5.83 -7.08
N ASP A 225 -19.38 6.74 -8.04
CA ASP A 225 -18.37 7.11 -9.05
C ASP A 225 -17.06 7.59 -8.42
N PHE A 226 -17.15 8.38 -7.34
CA PHE A 226 -15.98 8.86 -6.63
C PHE A 226 -15.20 7.71 -5.97
N SER A 227 -15.90 6.80 -5.29
CA SER A 227 -15.32 5.70 -4.52
C SER A 227 -14.67 4.63 -5.40
N GLU A 228 -15.27 4.33 -6.56
CA GLU A 228 -14.74 3.38 -7.53
C GLU A 228 -13.38 3.84 -8.09
N ASN A 229 -13.22 5.16 -8.29
CA ASN A 229 -12.02 5.75 -8.86
C ASN A 229 -11.20 6.54 -7.83
N LEU A 230 -11.32 6.24 -6.54
CA LEU A 230 -10.80 7.04 -5.43
C LEU A 230 -9.33 7.49 -5.61
N VAL A 231 -8.41 6.55 -5.91
CA VAL A 231 -6.99 6.89 -6.05
C VAL A 231 -6.74 7.84 -7.23
N ASP A 232 -7.47 7.66 -8.32
CA ASP A 232 -7.34 8.50 -9.50
C ASP A 232 -8.02 9.86 -9.28
N ASN A 233 -9.19 9.89 -8.66
CA ASN A 233 -9.88 11.11 -8.24
C ASN A 233 -9.01 11.94 -7.31
N LEU A 234 -8.40 11.34 -6.29
CA LEU A 234 -7.44 11.99 -5.42
C LEU A 234 -6.23 12.53 -6.22
N SER A 235 -5.76 11.79 -7.23
CA SER A 235 -4.61 12.22 -8.04
C SER A 235 -4.88 13.43 -8.93
N THR A 236 -6.15 13.75 -9.20
CA THR A 236 -6.56 14.93 -9.97
C THR A 236 -6.70 16.20 -9.13
N LEU A 237 -6.60 16.08 -7.80
CA LEU A 237 -6.66 17.22 -6.89
C LEU A 237 -5.46 18.14 -7.11
N ALA A 238 -5.71 19.31 -7.70
CA ALA A 238 -4.70 20.28 -8.14
C ALA A 238 -3.82 20.87 -7.01
N GLU A 239 -4.17 20.63 -5.74
CA GLU A 239 -3.54 21.27 -4.57
C GLU A 239 -2.63 20.34 -3.75
N LEU A 240 -2.39 19.10 -4.19
CA LEU A 240 -1.61 18.16 -3.39
C LEU A 240 -0.12 18.55 -3.33
N PRO A 241 0.45 18.66 -2.12
CA PRO A 241 1.89 18.79 -1.96
C PRO A 241 2.64 17.63 -2.64
N ALA A 242 3.83 17.89 -3.18
CA ALA A 242 4.62 16.88 -3.90
C ALA A 242 4.91 15.59 -3.10
N HIS A 243 5.00 15.68 -1.76
CA HIS A 243 5.18 14.51 -0.90
C HIS A 243 3.92 13.62 -0.85
N ASP A 244 2.73 14.23 -0.83
CA ASP A 244 1.45 13.53 -0.84
C ASP A 244 1.15 12.90 -2.21
N GLN A 245 1.60 13.55 -3.29
CA GLN A 245 1.59 12.93 -4.62
C GLN A 245 2.41 11.62 -4.66
N GLY A 246 3.52 11.57 -3.91
CA GLY A 246 4.31 10.34 -3.72
C GLY A 246 3.52 9.24 -3.02
N HIS A 247 2.72 9.58 -2.00
CA HIS A 247 1.82 8.62 -1.34
C HIS A 247 0.77 8.06 -2.29
N ILE A 248 0.18 8.88 -3.16
CA ILE A 248 -0.78 8.42 -4.19
C ILE A 248 -0.12 7.45 -5.17
N ASN A 249 1.09 7.75 -5.65
CA ASN A 249 1.79 6.86 -6.57
C ASN A 249 2.13 5.52 -5.91
N ILE A 250 2.51 5.53 -4.62
CA ILE A 250 2.69 4.30 -3.84
C ILE A 250 1.37 3.54 -3.76
N LEU A 251 0.26 4.20 -3.42
CA LEU A 251 -1.05 3.55 -3.32
C LEU A 251 -1.50 2.92 -4.63
N ARG A 252 -1.30 3.61 -5.76
CA ARG A 252 -1.56 3.05 -7.09
C ARG A 252 -0.75 1.77 -7.30
N ALA A 253 0.56 1.81 -7.06
CA ALA A 253 1.42 0.64 -7.21
C ALA A 253 1.02 -0.52 -6.27
N THR A 254 0.76 -0.24 -5.00
CA THR A 254 0.31 -1.27 -4.03
C THR A 254 -1.06 -1.85 -4.39
N THR A 255 -1.96 -1.04 -4.96
CA THR A 255 -3.27 -1.49 -5.43
C THR A 255 -3.14 -2.44 -6.62
N THR A 256 -2.30 -2.10 -7.60
CA THR A 256 -2.00 -3.00 -8.71
C THR A 256 -1.38 -4.31 -8.19
N CYS A 257 -0.47 -4.24 -7.20
CA CYS A 257 0.11 -5.43 -6.58
C CYS A 257 -0.97 -6.32 -5.95
N ILE A 258 -1.90 -5.73 -5.18
CA ILE A 258 -3.00 -6.44 -4.52
C ILE A 258 -3.88 -7.14 -5.54
N ASN A 259 -4.36 -6.43 -6.57
CA ASN A 259 -5.30 -7.00 -7.52
C ASN A 259 -4.68 -8.19 -8.26
N GLN A 260 -3.48 -8.01 -8.82
CA GLN A 260 -2.81 -9.09 -9.55
C GLN A 260 -2.48 -10.28 -8.64
N THR A 261 -1.96 -10.04 -7.43
CA THR A 261 -1.65 -11.15 -6.51
C THR A 261 -2.92 -11.88 -6.06
N THR A 262 -4.04 -11.16 -5.91
CA THR A 262 -5.34 -11.76 -5.54
C THR A 262 -5.88 -12.62 -6.68
N GLU A 263 -5.81 -12.16 -7.93
CA GLU A 263 -6.21 -12.97 -9.09
C GLU A 263 -5.51 -14.34 -9.11
N TYR A 264 -4.20 -14.39 -8.81
CA TYR A 264 -3.46 -15.65 -8.68
C TYR A 264 -3.89 -16.46 -7.45
N TYR A 265 -4.11 -15.81 -6.31
CA TYR A 265 -4.56 -16.48 -5.08
C TYR A 265 -5.92 -17.14 -5.26
N ASP A 266 -6.89 -16.42 -5.83
CA ASP A 266 -8.25 -16.90 -6.00
C ASP A 266 -8.32 -17.99 -7.06
N SER A 267 -7.67 -17.80 -8.21
CA SER A 267 -7.61 -18.82 -9.29
C SER A 267 -6.93 -20.12 -8.86
N SER A 268 -6.04 -20.09 -7.88
CA SER A 268 -5.41 -21.27 -7.29
C SER A 268 -6.21 -21.87 -6.12
N SER A 269 -7.17 -21.12 -5.57
CA SER A 269 -8.07 -21.54 -4.49
C SER A 269 -9.42 -22.10 -4.97
N GLU A 270 -9.78 -21.94 -6.26
CA GLU A 270 -11.03 -22.44 -6.85
C GLU A 270 -11.07 -23.98 -6.97
N SER A 271 -11.29 -24.58 -5.80
CA SER A 271 -12.03 -25.81 -5.61
C SER A 271 -13.03 -25.67 -4.45
N SER A 272 -13.71 -24.53 -4.28
CA SER A 272 -14.99 -24.46 -3.52
C SER A 272 -15.69 -23.09 -3.58
N SER A 273 -16.91 -23.06 -4.15
CA SER A 273 -18.06 -22.15 -3.90
C SER A 273 -17.80 -20.63 -3.80
N GLY A 274 -18.34 -19.75 -4.64
CA GLY A 274 -19.68 -19.72 -5.22
C GLY A 274 -20.68 -18.95 -4.36
N ASP A 275 -20.45 -17.66 -4.10
CA ASP A 275 -21.48 -16.71 -3.65
C ASP A 275 -21.12 -15.29 -4.14
N SER A 276 -21.81 -14.83 -5.18
CA SER A 276 -21.63 -13.53 -5.80
C SER A 276 -22.76 -12.60 -5.33
N SER A 277 -22.55 -11.92 -4.21
CA SER A 277 -23.38 -10.78 -3.78
C SER A 277 -22.52 -9.54 -3.69
N LEU A 278 -22.78 -8.58 -4.58
CA LEU A 278 -22.13 -7.26 -4.65
C LEU A 278 -22.25 -6.54 -3.30
N LYS A 279 -21.10 -6.26 -2.69
CA LYS A 279 -20.95 -5.38 -1.52
C LYS A 279 -20.30 -4.09 -1.98
N ALA A 280 -20.72 -2.94 -1.42
CA ALA A 280 -20.02 -1.68 -1.60
C ALA A 280 -18.54 -1.82 -1.14
N PRO A 281 -17.58 -1.14 -1.79
CA PRO A 281 -16.17 -1.27 -1.45
C PRO A 281 -15.95 -0.85 0.01
N SER A 282 -15.57 -1.80 0.85
CA SER A 282 -15.08 -1.50 2.19
C SER A 282 -13.55 -1.40 2.11
N HIS A 283 -12.95 -0.37 2.70
CA HIS A 283 -11.50 -0.19 2.76
C HIS A 283 -10.73 -1.35 3.43
N CYS A 284 -11.43 -2.35 3.98
CA CYS A 284 -10.87 -3.40 4.82
C CYS A 284 -11.14 -4.84 4.35
N GLU A 285 -12.08 -5.09 3.42
CA GLU A 285 -12.35 -6.44 2.94
C GLU A 285 -12.62 -6.43 1.43
N GLU A 286 -11.68 -7.05 0.71
CA GLU A 286 -11.71 -7.53 -0.69
C GLU A 286 -11.39 -6.54 -1.84
N PRO A 287 -10.84 -7.05 -2.97
CA PRO A 287 -10.24 -6.27 -4.03
C PRO A 287 -11.21 -6.09 -5.20
N ASP A 288 -12.06 -5.07 -5.14
CA ASP A 288 -12.86 -4.68 -6.30
C ASP A 288 -12.31 -3.38 -6.88
N ILE A 289 -11.31 -3.52 -7.75
CA ILE A 289 -11.02 -2.54 -8.79
C ILE A 289 -10.84 -3.34 -10.09
N GLU A 290 -11.94 -3.53 -10.80
CA GLU A 290 -11.93 -4.07 -12.16
C GLU A 290 -11.27 -3.05 -13.10
N PHE A 291 -10.08 -3.36 -13.61
CA PHE A 291 -9.48 -2.60 -14.69
C PHE A 291 -10.08 -3.04 -16.02
N GLY A 292 -11.20 -2.42 -16.39
CA GLY A 292 -11.72 -2.46 -17.75
C GLY A 292 -10.71 -1.87 -18.73
N SER A 293 -9.98 -2.73 -19.44
CA SER A 293 -9.13 -2.34 -20.56
C SER A 293 -10.00 -1.82 -21.70
N GLY A 294 -10.25 -0.52 -21.73
CA GLY A 294 -10.88 0.15 -22.87
C GLY A 294 -9.95 0.15 -24.08
N SER A 295 -9.97 -0.93 -24.86
CA SER A 295 -9.42 -0.93 -26.22
C SER A 295 -10.35 -0.09 -27.10
N GLY A 296 -10.05 1.21 -27.21
CA GLY A 296 -10.59 2.06 -28.27
C GLY A 296 -10.01 1.61 -29.60
N SER A 297 -10.80 0.89 -30.39
CA SER A 297 -10.55 0.66 -31.80
C SER A 297 -11.26 1.74 -32.62
N GLU A 298 -10.47 2.64 -33.21
CA GLU A 298 -10.69 3.15 -34.56
C GLU A 298 -9.65 2.54 -35.50
#